data_AF-A0A397JS28-F1
#
_entry.id   AF-A0A397JS28-F1
#
_cell.length_a   1.000
_cell.length_b   1.000
_cell.length_c   1.000
_cell.angle_alpha   90.00
_cell.angle_beta   90.00
_cell.angle_gamma   90.00
#
_symmetry.space_group_name_H-M   'P 1'
#
loop_
_entity.id
_entity.type
_entity.pdbx_description
1 polymer ?
#
loop_
_entity_poly.entity_id
_entity_poly.type
_entity_poly.pdbx_seq_one_letter_code
_entity_poly.pdbx_strand_id
1 'polypeptide(L)'
;MKIQISCLFSLISLILLLFPFATIIVSANNSRQLALLPTKIINNAKGSWEVTTPWKGYGLEQNEMLRIGLYCSGNPRVSVNIISSPQFHTFSDKRAIFKITLENSNAHNTLIQCYSSITTTTGFKNYLHDSQAFLINPRKLELLPTKIKNIDQFKWELIVPWKGTGFDEEEILRLDLYCFLSVPATLKLSSSPQFYPFGSKEASFKLTLFSNTRINIMDNKNILKKITCATYISSANSTNVLYGKQNFGINLFNNRGFDTV
;
A
#
# COMPACT_ATOMS: atom_id res chain seq x y z
N MET A 1 -58.21 48.27 26.05
CA MET A 1 -57.92 47.85 24.66
C MET A 1 -56.95 48.76 23.90
N LYS A 2 -57.04 50.10 23.96
CA LYS A 2 -56.15 50.99 23.16
C LYS A 2 -54.65 50.90 23.52
N ILE A 3 -54.32 50.72 24.80
CA ILE A 3 -52.91 50.64 25.27
C ILE A 3 -52.23 49.36 24.78
N GLN A 4 -52.94 48.22 24.79
CA GLN A 4 -52.40 46.94 24.32
C GLN A 4 -52.06 46.94 22.83
N ILE A 5 -52.88 47.60 22.01
CA ILE A 5 -52.67 47.74 20.57
C ILE A 5 -51.45 48.65 20.30
N SER A 6 -51.32 49.76 21.05
CA SER A 6 -50.16 50.65 20.93
C SER A 6 -48.85 49.95 21.30
N CYS A 7 -48.82 49.18 22.39
CA CYS A 7 -47.64 48.41 22.78
C CYS A 7 -47.27 47.35 21.73
N LEU A 8 -48.26 46.71 21.12
CA LEU A 8 -48.03 45.73 20.06
C LEU A 8 -47.40 46.38 18.81
N PHE A 9 -47.88 47.55 18.39
CA PHE A 9 -47.29 48.28 17.26
C PHE A 9 -45.87 48.74 17.55
N SER A 10 -45.61 49.28 18.73
CA SER A 10 -44.24 49.67 19.13
C SER A 10 -43.29 48.47 19.17
N LEU A 11 -43.76 47.31 19.65
CA LEU A 11 -42.97 46.09 19.68
C LEU A 11 -42.66 45.58 18.26
N ILE A 12 -43.65 45.54 17.36
CA ILE A 12 -43.47 45.10 15.97
C ILE A 12 -42.50 46.04 15.24
N SER A 13 -42.65 47.36 15.40
CA SER A 13 -41.73 48.34 14.81
C SER A 13 -40.31 48.17 15.32
N LEU A 14 -40.12 47.88 16.62
CA LEU A 14 -38.80 47.62 17.19
C LEU A 14 -38.18 46.35 16.60
N ILE A 15 -38.94 45.26 16.47
CA ILE A 15 -38.47 44.00 15.87
C ILE A 15 -38.07 44.22 14.41
N LEU A 16 -38.89 44.93 13.63
CA LEU A 16 -38.58 45.25 12.23
C LEU A 16 -37.33 46.11 12.10
N LEU A 17 -37.08 47.01 13.06
CA LEU A 17 -35.90 47.87 13.09
C LEU A 17 -34.64 47.10 13.50
N LEU A 18 -34.76 46.08 14.35
CA LEU A 18 -33.65 45.21 14.77
C LEU A 18 -33.32 44.10 13.76
N PHE A 19 -34.28 43.68 12.94
CA PHE A 19 -34.08 42.66 11.91
C PHE A 19 -32.91 42.94 10.94
N PRO A 20 -32.74 44.14 10.35
CA PRO A 20 -31.60 44.43 9.48
C PRO A 20 -30.25 44.41 10.22
N PHE A 21 -30.21 44.79 11.50
CA PHE A 21 -28.97 44.69 12.28
C PHE A 21 -28.62 43.22 12.56
N ALA A 22 -29.61 42.38 12.88
CA ALA A 22 -29.40 40.95 13.05
C ALA A 22 -28.90 40.28 11.76
N THR A 23 -29.46 40.64 10.60
CA THR A 23 -29.01 40.07 9.31
C THR A 23 -27.61 40.56 8.92
N ILE A 24 -27.24 41.81 9.19
CA ILE A 24 -25.89 42.33 8.97
C ILE A 24 -24.88 41.60 9.87
N ILE A 25 -25.20 41.40 11.15
CA ILE A 25 -24.31 40.69 12.09
C ILE A 25 -24.14 39.23 11.69
N VAL A 26 -25.21 38.53 11.31
CA VAL A 26 -25.15 37.13 10.84
C VAL A 26 -24.35 37.03 9.52
N SER A 27 -24.53 37.99 8.60
CA SER A 27 -23.77 38.05 7.35
C SER A 27 -22.28 38.33 7.59
N ALA A 28 -21.96 39.25 8.51
CA ALA A 28 -20.58 39.59 8.86
C ALA A 28 -19.84 38.46 9.60
N ASN A 29 -20.57 37.65 10.39
CA ASN A 29 -20.01 36.50 11.10
C ASN A 29 -19.91 35.22 10.25
N ASN A 30 -20.50 35.19 9.05
CA ASN A 30 -20.21 34.17 8.05
C ASN A 30 -18.85 34.43 7.41
N SER A 31 -17.81 34.36 8.24
CA SER A 31 -16.41 34.42 7.82
C SER A 31 -16.19 33.44 6.68
N ARG A 32 -15.63 33.92 5.57
CA ARG A 32 -15.28 33.09 4.43
C ARG A 32 -14.34 32.00 4.91
N GLN A 33 -14.69 30.74 4.68
CA GLN A 33 -13.83 29.61 5.02
C GLN A 33 -13.49 28.81 3.79
N LEU A 34 -12.21 28.45 3.71
CA LEU A 34 -11.67 27.51 2.75
C LEU A 34 -10.93 26.45 3.55
N ALA A 35 -10.97 25.20 3.09
CA ALA A 35 -10.25 24.09 3.68
C ALA A 35 -9.80 23.14 2.58
N LEU A 36 -8.54 22.73 2.63
CA LEU A 36 -8.08 21.59 1.85
C LEU A 36 -8.64 20.31 2.47
N LEU A 37 -9.03 19.41 1.58
CA LEU A 37 -9.35 18.03 1.92
C LEU A 37 -8.15 17.15 1.55
N PRO A 38 -8.02 15.95 2.14
CA PRO A 38 -6.86 15.09 1.90
C PRO A 38 -6.60 14.86 0.41
N THR A 39 -5.39 15.21 -0.02
CA THR A 39 -4.90 14.96 -1.38
C THR A 39 -4.85 13.44 -1.64
N LYS A 40 -5.20 13.01 -2.85
CA LYS A 40 -5.14 11.60 -3.30
C LYS A 40 -4.14 11.46 -4.44
N ILE A 41 -3.38 10.37 -4.45
CA ILE A 41 -2.47 10.02 -5.56
C ILE A 41 -2.91 8.69 -6.17
N ILE A 42 -3.17 8.66 -7.48
CA ILE A 42 -3.64 7.49 -8.22
C ILE A 42 -2.68 7.22 -9.39
N ASN A 43 -2.31 5.96 -9.62
CA ASN A 43 -1.52 5.58 -10.79
C ASN A 43 -2.44 5.45 -12.01
N ASN A 44 -2.28 6.34 -12.97
CA ASN A 44 -2.91 6.25 -14.28
C ASN A 44 -1.90 5.57 -15.19
N ALA A 45 -2.00 4.24 -15.30
CA ALA A 45 -1.17 3.34 -16.10
C ALA A 45 -0.21 3.99 -17.13
N LYS A 46 1.03 3.47 -17.21
CA LYS A 46 2.20 4.00 -17.97
C LYS A 46 3.10 4.98 -17.19
N GLY A 47 3.22 4.79 -15.87
CA GLY A 47 4.19 5.57 -15.07
C GLY A 47 3.85 7.06 -14.94
N SER A 48 2.57 7.41 -15.15
CA SER A 48 2.03 8.73 -14.86
C SER A 48 1.11 8.61 -13.65
N TRP A 49 1.26 9.51 -12.69
CA TRP A 49 0.40 9.56 -11.51
C TRP A 49 -0.43 10.83 -11.52
N GLU A 50 -1.64 10.70 -11.05
CA GLU A 50 -2.58 11.79 -10.90
C GLU A 50 -2.70 12.15 -9.42
N VAL A 51 -2.44 13.41 -9.11
CA VAL A 51 -2.57 13.96 -7.76
C VAL A 51 -3.80 14.85 -7.74
N THR A 52 -4.84 14.42 -7.02
CA THR A 52 -6.08 15.19 -6.85
C THR A 52 -6.06 15.89 -5.50
N THR A 53 -6.17 17.21 -5.51
CA THR A 53 -6.28 18.04 -4.30
C THR A 53 -7.69 18.63 -4.20
N PRO A 54 -8.58 18.05 -3.38
CA PRO A 54 -9.93 18.56 -3.18
C PRO A 54 -9.97 19.71 -2.15
N TRP A 55 -10.98 20.56 -2.26
CA TRP A 55 -11.25 21.59 -1.25
C TRP A 55 -12.74 21.68 -0.93
N LYS A 56 -13.03 22.26 0.24
CA LYS A 56 -14.36 22.69 0.65
C LYS A 56 -14.29 24.12 1.18
N GLY A 57 -15.42 24.79 1.21
CA GLY A 57 -15.50 26.14 1.76
C GLY A 57 -16.93 26.66 1.75
N TYR A 58 -17.12 27.80 2.41
CA TYR A 58 -18.38 28.54 2.43
C TYR A 58 -18.11 30.04 2.44
N GLY A 59 -19.07 30.83 1.96
CA GLY A 59 -18.93 32.28 1.81
C GLY A 59 -18.04 32.73 0.63
N LEU A 60 -17.65 31.80 -0.27
CA LEU A 60 -16.93 32.08 -1.51
C LEU A 60 -17.90 32.02 -2.71
N GLU A 61 -17.71 32.91 -3.69
CA GLU A 61 -18.51 32.89 -4.92
C GLU A 61 -18.11 31.69 -5.80
N GLN A 62 -19.04 31.09 -6.53
CA GLN A 62 -18.75 29.88 -7.32
C GLN A 62 -17.70 30.12 -8.42
N ASN A 63 -17.69 31.33 -8.99
CA ASN A 63 -16.74 31.81 -9.98
C ASN A 63 -15.48 32.45 -9.36
N GLU A 64 -15.32 32.45 -8.04
CA GLU A 64 -14.12 32.97 -7.41
C GLU A 64 -12.90 32.12 -7.80
N MET A 65 -11.84 32.80 -8.25
CA MET A 65 -10.62 32.15 -8.72
C MET A 65 -9.72 31.80 -7.54
N LEU A 66 -9.33 30.54 -7.48
CA LEU A 66 -8.40 29.99 -6.51
C LEU A 66 -7.08 29.70 -7.21
N ARG A 67 -5.98 30.09 -6.56
CA ARG A 67 -4.64 29.69 -6.95
C ARG A 67 -4.23 28.47 -6.12
N ILE A 68 -3.88 27.39 -6.80
CA ILE A 68 -3.45 26.13 -6.19
C ILE A 68 -2.03 25.76 -6.63
N GLY A 69 -1.23 25.33 -5.67
CA GLY A 69 0.12 24.84 -5.88
C GLY A 69 0.26 23.40 -5.38
N LEU A 70 1.08 22.62 -6.06
CA LEU A 70 1.49 21.29 -5.65
C LEU A 70 3.03 21.22 -5.69
N TYR A 71 3.62 20.65 -4.66
CA TYR A 71 5.03 20.30 -4.60
C TYR A 71 5.15 18.84 -4.15
N CYS A 72 5.91 18.02 -4.85
CA CYS A 72 6.09 16.61 -4.49
C CYS A 72 7.58 16.26 -4.46
N SER A 73 7.96 15.37 -3.54
CA SER A 73 9.33 14.85 -3.41
C SER A 73 9.30 13.35 -3.14
N GLY A 74 10.32 12.63 -3.64
CA GLY A 74 10.45 11.18 -3.46
C GLY A 74 11.66 10.76 -2.62
N ASN A 75 11.47 9.75 -1.78
CA ASN A 75 12.50 9.13 -0.94
C ASN A 75 12.52 7.60 -1.13
N PRO A 76 13.66 6.95 -1.44
CA PRO A 76 15.01 7.51 -1.65
C PRO A 76 15.07 8.38 -2.90
N ARG A 77 15.89 9.45 -2.87
CA ARG A 77 16.02 10.56 -3.85
C ARG A 77 15.45 10.24 -5.24
N VAL A 78 14.16 10.45 -5.41
CA VAL A 78 13.47 10.33 -6.70
C VAL A 78 12.91 11.69 -7.04
N SER A 79 13.31 12.20 -8.20
CA SER A 79 12.77 13.45 -8.72
C SER A 79 11.33 13.22 -9.18
N VAL A 80 10.44 14.11 -8.76
CA VAL A 80 9.02 14.11 -9.12
C VAL A 80 8.78 15.31 -10.03
N ASN A 81 8.44 15.05 -11.29
CA ASN A 81 8.17 16.09 -12.27
C ASN A 81 6.66 16.31 -12.41
N ILE A 82 6.21 17.56 -12.27
CA ILE A 82 4.81 17.93 -12.46
C ILE A 82 4.61 18.32 -13.93
N ILE A 83 3.94 17.46 -14.70
CA ILE A 83 3.72 17.64 -16.15
C ILE A 83 2.57 18.61 -16.42
N SER A 84 1.54 18.61 -15.57
CA SER A 84 0.41 19.52 -15.68
C SER A 84 0.10 20.12 -14.31
N SER A 85 0.18 21.46 -14.26
CA SER A 85 -0.05 22.26 -13.07
C SER A 85 -0.97 23.45 -13.42
N PRO A 86 -2.27 23.22 -13.66
CA PRO A 86 -3.21 24.32 -13.76
C PRO A 86 -3.17 25.08 -12.44
N GLN A 87 -2.65 26.30 -12.47
CA GLN A 87 -2.46 27.10 -11.25
C GLN A 87 -3.74 27.76 -10.78
N PHE A 88 -4.75 27.90 -11.64
CA PHE A 88 -5.98 28.61 -11.35
C PHE A 88 -7.20 27.73 -11.60
N HIS A 89 -8.11 27.71 -10.63
CA HIS A 89 -9.36 26.94 -10.66
C HIS A 89 -10.49 27.82 -10.13
N THR A 90 -11.69 27.59 -10.60
CA THR A 90 -12.89 28.20 -10.02
C THR A 90 -13.25 27.46 -8.73
N PHE A 91 -13.78 28.17 -7.73
CA PHE A 91 -14.22 27.52 -6.50
C PHE A 91 -15.29 26.43 -6.73
N SER A 92 -16.07 26.52 -7.81
CA SER A 92 -17.00 25.48 -8.26
C SER A 92 -16.34 24.17 -8.69
N ASP A 93 -15.06 24.17 -9.06
CA ASP A 93 -14.36 22.95 -9.50
C ASP A 93 -14.20 21.93 -8.35
N LYS A 94 -14.17 22.42 -7.10
CA LYS A 94 -14.00 21.64 -5.84
C LYS A 94 -12.74 20.79 -5.74
N ARG A 95 -11.92 20.73 -6.78
CA ARG A 95 -10.66 19.98 -6.83
C ARG A 95 -9.76 20.48 -7.95
N ALA A 96 -8.45 20.29 -7.75
CA ALA A 96 -7.46 20.42 -8.79
C ALA A 96 -6.82 19.07 -9.05
N ILE A 97 -6.52 18.81 -10.32
CA ILE A 97 -5.91 17.58 -10.78
C ILE A 97 -4.55 17.92 -11.38
N PHE A 98 -3.50 17.34 -10.81
CA PHE A 98 -2.13 17.46 -11.29
C PHE A 98 -1.66 16.14 -11.87
N LYS A 99 -0.88 16.20 -12.94
CA LYS A 99 -0.21 15.01 -13.49
C LYS A 99 1.26 15.08 -13.12
N ILE A 100 1.78 14.02 -12.51
CA ILE A 100 3.19 13.88 -12.14
C ILE A 100 3.80 12.66 -12.82
N THR A 101 5.09 12.73 -13.11
CA THR A 101 5.94 11.59 -13.46
C THR A 101 7.10 11.49 -12.48
N LEU A 102 7.67 10.30 -12.38
CA LEU A 102 8.90 10.04 -11.65
C LEU A 102 10.00 9.85 -12.68
N GLU A 103 11.12 10.54 -12.52
CA GLU A 103 12.26 10.40 -13.45
C GLU A 103 12.87 9.00 -13.42
N ASN A 104 12.71 8.30 -12.31
CA ASN A 104 13.07 6.89 -12.19
C ASN A 104 11.81 6.05 -12.01
N SER A 105 11.26 5.54 -13.11
CA SER A 105 10.07 4.68 -13.11
C SER A 105 10.26 3.37 -12.34
N ASN A 106 11.53 2.97 -12.11
CA ASN A 106 11.90 1.74 -11.40
C ASN A 106 12.12 1.96 -9.90
N ALA A 107 11.71 3.11 -9.38
CA ALA A 107 11.86 3.46 -7.98
C ALA A 107 10.85 2.69 -7.11
N HIS A 108 11.16 1.42 -6.83
CA HIS A 108 10.39 0.56 -5.92
C HIS A 108 10.56 1.00 -4.47
N ASN A 109 9.50 0.84 -3.66
CA ASN A 109 9.46 1.29 -2.26
C ASN A 109 9.78 2.79 -2.10
N THR A 110 9.39 3.62 -3.06
CA THR A 110 9.60 5.07 -2.97
C THR A 110 8.44 5.73 -2.26
N LEU A 111 8.71 6.41 -1.16
CA LEU A 111 7.74 7.28 -0.51
C LEU A 111 7.69 8.60 -1.26
N ILE A 112 6.56 8.90 -1.89
CA ILE A 112 6.26 10.22 -2.46
C ILE A 112 5.49 11.03 -1.44
N GLN A 113 6.04 12.16 -1.03
CA GLN A 113 5.34 13.13 -0.21
C GLN A 113 4.96 14.32 -1.07
N CYS A 114 3.67 14.66 -1.07
CA CYS A 114 3.13 15.81 -1.77
C CYS A 114 2.57 16.83 -0.77
N TYR A 115 2.84 18.09 -1.04
CA TYR A 115 2.40 19.26 -0.31
C TYR A 115 1.54 20.09 -1.25
N SER A 116 0.30 20.33 -0.88
CA SER A 116 -0.60 21.20 -1.63
C SER A 116 -0.82 22.52 -0.89
N SER A 117 -1.08 23.58 -1.65
CA SER A 117 -1.40 24.89 -1.11
C SER A 117 -2.50 25.54 -1.91
N ILE A 118 -3.47 26.19 -1.25
CA ILE A 118 -4.55 26.91 -1.92
C ILE A 118 -4.69 28.32 -1.36
N THR A 119 -4.96 29.28 -2.24
CA THR A 119 -5.14 30.70 -1.91
C THR A 119 -6.22 31.32 -2.80
N THR A 120 -6.94 32.32 -2.31
CA THR A 120 -7.88 33.11 -3.14
C THR A 120 -7.13 34.22 -3.88
N THR A 121 -7.47 34.51 -5.13
CA THR A 121 -6.83 35.61 -5.89
C THR A 121 -7.22 37.00 -5.38
N THR A 122 -8.28 37.10 -4.58
CA THR A 122 -8.85 38.34 -4.01
C THR A 122 -8.10 38.88 -2.78
N GLY A 123 -6.93 38.33 -2.44
CA GLY A 123 -6.05 38.88 -1.40
C GLY A 123 -6.29 38.37 0.02
N PHE A 124 -7.27 37.48 0.26
CA PHE A 124 -7.35 36.72 1.50
C PHE A 124 -6.20 35.70 1.56
N LYS A 125 -5.21 35.97 2.41
CA LYS A 125 -4.03 35.12 2.64
C LYS A 125 -4.35 33.94 3.58
N ASN A 126 -5.39 33.17 3.30
CA ASN A 126 -5.56 31.88 3.97
C ASN A 126 -4.71 30.85 3.23
N TYR A 127 -3.41 30.83 3.53
CA TYR A 127 -2.52 29.77 3.08
C TYR A 127 -2.89 28.51 3.84
N LEU A 128 -3.59 27.61 3.16
CA LEU A 128 -3.93 26.30 3.71
C LEU A 128 -3.00 25.29 3.07
N HIS A 129 -2.46 24.42 3.90
CA HIS A 129 -1.52 23.38 3.50
C HIS A 129 -2.07 22.01 3.87
N ASP A 130 -1.92 21.06 2.96
CA ASP A 130 -2.08 19.63 3.24
C ASP A 130 -0.79 18.91 2.84
N SER A 131 -0.40 17.91 3.63
CA SER A 131 0.77 17.08 3.37
C SER A 131 0.34 15.62 3.45
N GLN A 132 0.55 14.90 2.36
CA GLN A 132 0.22 13.48 2.28
C GLN A 132 1.39 12.71 1.70
N ALA A 133 1.70 11.57 2.33
CA ALA A 133 2.77 10.68 1.91
C ALA A 133 2.19 9.35 1.40
N PHE A 134 2.68 8.89 0.26
CA PHE A 134 2.20 7.70 -0.44
C PHE A 134 3.38 6.83 -0.83
N LEU A 135 3.33 5.55 -0.50
CA LEU A 135 4.33 4.59 -0.95
C LEU A 135 3.96 4.11 -2.37
N ILE A 136 4.83 4.38 -3.34
CA ILE A 136 4.63 4.00 -4.74
C ILE A 136 5.35 2.69 -5.03
N ASN A 137 4.66 1.81 -5.78
CA ASN A 137 5.15 0.50 -6.19
C ASN A 137 5.76 -0.28 -5.02
N PRO A 138 5.00 -0.53 -3.93
CA PRO A 138 5.50 -1.31 -2.82
C PRO A 138 5.90 -2.70 -3.33
N ARG A 139 7.12 -3.10 -2.98
CA ARG A 139 7.57 -4.47 -3.22
C ARG A 139 6.66 -5.40 -2.44
N LYS A 140 5.97 -6.27 -3.16
CA LYS A 140 5.14 -7.30 -2.57
C LYS A 140 5.56 -8.62 -3.15
N LEU A 141 5.92 -9.55 -2.29
CA LEU A 141 6.20 -10.92 -2.66
C LEU A 141 5.35 -11.83 -1.79
N GLU A 142 4.77 -12.84 -2.41
CA GLU A 142 3.91 -13.82 -1.77
C GLU A 142 4.40 -15.20 -2.17
N LEU A 143 4.75 -16.02 -1.17
CA LEU A 143 5.01 -17.43 -1.36
C LEU A 143 3.68 -18.15 -1.61
N LEU A 144 3.61 -18.85 -2.74
CA LEU A 144 2.46 -19.69 -3.08
C LEU A 144 2.63 -21.08 -2.44
N PRO A 145 1.57 -21.89 -2.32
CA PRO A 145 1.67 -23.24 -1.76
C PRO A 145 2.81 -24.06 -2.41
N THR A 146 3.72 -24.57 -1.58
CA THR A 146 4.83 -25.41 -2.03
C THR A 146 4.29 -26.71 -2.63
N LYS A 147 4.76 -27.06 -3.82
CA LYS A 147 4.44 -28.34 -4.48
C LYS A 147 5.51 -29.36 -4.10
N ILE A 148 5.07 -30.56 -3.74
CA ILE A 148 5.95 -31.65 -3.33
C ILE A 148 5.83 -32.76 -4.37
N LYS A 149 6.91 -33.05 -5.09
CA LYS A 149 6.98 -34.19 -6.01
C LYS A 149 7.82 -35.30 -5.39
N ASN A 150 7.30 -36.52 -5.43
CA ASN A 150 8.05 -37.70 -5.05
C ASN A 150 8.90 -38.13 -6.26
N ILE A 151 10.23 -38.09 -6.13
CA ILE A 151 11.15 -38.47 -7.22
C ILE A 151 11.46 -39.97 -7.14
N ASP A 152 11.66 -40.47 -5.92
CA ASP A 152 12.11 -41.83 -5.63
C ASP A 152 11.83 -42.15 -4.16
N GLN A 153 12.00 -43.41 -3.77
CA GLN A 153 11.97 -43.81 -2.37
C GLN A 153 12.95 -42.94 -1.56
N PHE A 154 12.41 -42.17 -0.61
CA PHE A 154 13.15 -41.26 0.25
C PHE A 154 13.79 -40.04 -0.44
N LYS A 155 13.33 -39.69 -1.66
CA LYS A 155 13.75 -38.47 -2.37
C LYS A 155 12.54 -37.65 -2.80
N TRP A 156 12.56 -36.37 -2.45
CA TRP A 156 11.50 -35.43 -2.81
C TRP A 156 12.07 -34.20 -3.52
N GLU A 157 11.33 -33.67 -4.47
CA GLU A 157 11.53 -32.35 -5.05
C GLU A 157 10.51 -31.40 -4.43
N LEU A 158 11.00 -30.33 -3.81
CA LEU A 158 10.19 -29.27 -3.22
C LEU A 158 10.26 -28.07 -4.16
N ILE A 159 9.14 -27.73 -4.76
CA ILE A 159 9.01 -26.59 -5.65
C ILE A 159 8.30 -25.49 -4.87
N VAL A 160 9.01 -24.39 -4.63
CA VAL A 160 8.53 -23.22 -3.90
C VAL A 160 8.21 -22.12 -4.91
N PRO A 161 6.94 -22.01 -5.37
CA PRO A 161 6.52 -20.93 -6.25
C PRO A 161 6.32 -19.62 -5.48
N TRP A 162 6.55 -18.50 -6.14
CA TRP A 162 6.20 -17.18 -5.65
C TRP A 162 5.54 -16.34 -6.72
N LYS A 163 4.80 -15.34 -6.27
CA LYS A 163 4.35 -14.22 -7.10
C LYS A 163 4.71 -12.92 -6.41
N GLY A 164 4.83 -11.85 -7.19
CA GLY A 164 5.11 -10.56 -6.61
C GLY A 164 5.03 -9.44 -7.62
N THR A 165 5.17 -8.22 -7.10
CA THR A 165 5.23 -6.99 -7.87
C THR A 165 6.36 -6.14 -7.34
N GLY A 166 6.98 -5.37 -8.24
CA GLY A 166 8.02 -4.41 -7.88
C GLY A 166 9.44 -5.01 -7.76
N PHE A 167 9.69 -6.10 -8.47
CA PHE A 167 10.99 -6.74 -8.59
C PHE A 167 11.36 -6.79 -10.07
N ASP A 168 12.60 -6.50 -10.40
CA ASP A 168 13.12 -6.76 -11.75
C ASP A 168 13.22 -8.27 -11.97
N GLU A 169 12.94 -8.75 -13.19
CA GLU A 169 12.96 -10.20 -13.48
C GLU A 169 14.36 -10.82 -13.25
N GLU A 170 15.40 -10.02 -13.36
CA GLU A 170 16.80 -10.40 -13.10
C GLU A 170 17.22 -10.23 -11.64
N GLU A 171 16.38 -9.62 -10.78
CA GLU A 171 16.73 -9.39 -9.38
C GLU A 171 16.91 -10.73 -8.65
N ILE A 172 18.07 -10.91 -8.03
CA ILE A 172 18.40 -12.14 -7.33
C ILE A 172 17.77 -12.17 -5.93
N LEU A 173 16.95 -13.18 -5.70
CA LEU A 173 16.37 -13.51 -4.41
C LEU A 173 17.20 -14.61 -3.75
N ARG A 174 17.32 -14.54 -2.43
CA ARG A 174 17.88 -15.61 -1.63
C ARG A 174 16.75 -16.44 -1.02
N LEU A 175 16.81 -17.76 -1.20
CA LEU A 175 15.90 -18.70 -0.56
C LEU A 175 16.65 -19.63 0.38
N ASP A 176 16.25 -19.62 1.64
CA ASP A 176 16.75 -20.52 2.67
C ASP A 176 15.65 -21.53 3.03
N LEU A 177 15.98 -22.83 2.95
CA LEU A 177 15.09 -23.93 3.28
C LEU A 177 15.62 -24.68 4.51
N TYR A 178 14.79 -24.76 5.55
CA TYR A 178 15.08 -25.48 6.78
C TYR A 178 14.08 -26.61 6.97
N CYS A 179 14.55 -27.85 7.00
CA CYS A 179 13.69 -29.01 7.22
C CYS A 179 14.12 -29.75 8.48
N PHE A 180 13.14 -30.16 9.29
CA PHE A 180 13.34 -30.95 10.49
C PHE A 180 12.51 -32.23 10.45
N LEU A 181 13.09 -33.30 11.00
CA LEU A 181 12.47 -34.60 11.18
C LEU A 181 12.08 -34.76 12.65
N SER A 182 10.93 -35.38 12.91
CA SER A 182 10.54 -35.81 14.24
C SER A 182 11.20 -37.14 14.69
N VAL A 183 12.08 -37.71 13.86
CA VAL A 183 12.73 -39.02 14.08
C VAL A 183 14.24 -38.90 13.96
N PRO A 184 15.04 -39.78 14.61
CA PRO A 184 16.50 -39.76 14.59
C PRO A 184 17.04 -40.25 13.24
N ALA A 185 16.83 -39.47 12.19
CA ALA A 185 17.38 -39.66 10.85
C ALA A 185 17.94 -38.32 10.35
N THR A 186 18.76 -38.38 9.30
CA THR A 186 19.44 -37.21 8.76
C THR A 186 18.80 -36.82 7.43
N LEU A 187 18.39 -35.56 7.28
CA LEU A 187 18.04 -35.00 5.98
C LEU A 187 19.27 -34.37 5.33
N LYS A 188 19.45 -34.62 4.04
CA LYS A 188 20.45 -33.92 3.24
C LYS A 188 19.78 -33.26 2.04
N LEU A 189 20.06 -31.98 1.86
CA LEU A 189 19.75 -31.25 0.63
C LEU A 189 20.80 -31.66 -0.42
N SER A 190 20.36 -32.34 -1.47
CA SER A 190 21.26 -32.88 -2.51
C SER A 190 21.56 -31.87 -3.61
N SER A 191 20.65 -30.91 -3.84
CA SER A 191 20.89 -29.73 -4.66
C SER A 191 19.96 -28.60 -4.21
N SER A 192 20.53 -27.48 -3.80
CA SER A 192 19.77 -26.27 -3.46
C SER A 192 20.58 -25.03 -3.84
N PRO A 193 20.44 -24.51 -5.08
CA PRO A 193 20.81 -23.12 -5.32
C PRO A 193 20.16 -22.26 -4.22
N GLN A 194 20.93 -21.35 -3.63
CA GLN A 194 20.37 -20.42 -2.66
C GLN A 194 19.86 -19.15 -3.32
N PHE A 195 20.24 -18.93 -4.58
CA PHE A 195 20.01 -17.70 -5.31
C PHE A 195 19.20 -17.97 -6.57
N TYR A 196 18.09 -17.26 -6.72
CA TYR A 196 17.18 -17.40 -7.84
C TYR A 196 16.79 -16.02 -8.38
N PRO A 197 16.84 -15.78 -9.70
CA PRO A 197 16.28 -14.56 -10.26
C PRO A 197 14.77 -14.54 -10.02
N PHE A 198 14.21 -13.38 -9.69
CA PHE A 198 12.78 -13.23 -9.40
C PHE A 198 11.91 -13.73 -10.56
N GLY A 199 12.41 -13.61 -11.80
CA GLY A 199 11.72 -14.09 -12.99
C GLY A 199 11.65 -15.59 -13.18
N SER A 200 12.38 -16.39 -12.37
CA SER A 200 12.16 -17.84 -12.38
C SER A 200 10.78 -18.21 -11.81
N LYS A 201 10.18 -17.34 -10.99
CA LYS A 201 8.88 -17.51 -10.29
C LYS A 201 8.77 -18.76 -9.39
N GLU A 202 9.77 -19.62 -9.39
CA GLU A 202 9.86 -20.78 -8.53
C GLU A 202 11.31 -21.20 -8.29
N ALA A 203 11.52 -21.89 -7.18
CA ALA A 203 12.76 -22.55 -6.80
C ALA A 203 12.50 -24.03 -6.57
N SER A 204 13.45 -24.88 -6.98
CA SER A 204 13.40 -26.32 -6.74
C SER A 204 14.52 -26.75 -5.78
N PHE A 205 14.14 -27.50 -4.74
CA PHE A 205 15.03 -28.09 -3.76
C PHE A 205 14.89 -29.60 -3.79
N LYS A 206 16.02 -30.32 -3.92
CA LYS A 206 16.03 -31.78 -3.82
C LYS A 206 16.41 -32.21 -2.42
N LEU A 207 15.52 -32.96 -1.78
CA LEU A 207 15.66 -33.47 -0.43
C LEU A 207 15.83 -34.98 -0.47
N THR A 208 16.85 -35.49 0.21
CA THR A 208 17.10 -36.92 0.38
C THR A 208 17.16 -37.27 1.86
N LEU A 209 16.41 -38.28 2.27
CA LEU A 209 16.46 -38.81 3.62
C LEU A 209 17.51 -39.92 3.72
N PHE A 210 18.43 -39.76 4.67
CA PHE A 210 19.45 -40.74 5.03
C PHE A 210 19.17 -41.29 6.42
N SER A 211 19.18 -42.62 6.55
CA SER A 211 19.02 -43.30 7.83
C SER A 211 20.35 -43.94 8.20
N ASN A 212 21.03 -43.42 9.23
CA ASN A 212 22.29 -44.00 9.72
C ASN A 212 22.08 -45.27 10.53
N THR A 213 20.86 -45.49 11.01
CA THR A 213 20.41 -46.72 11.67
C THR A 213 19.56 -47.51 10.68
N ARG A 214 19.56 -48.85 10.79
CA ARG A 214 18.48 -49.68 10.22
C ARG A 214 17.20 -49.36 10.99
N ILE A 215 16.69 -48.14 10.84
CA ILE A 215 15.37 -47.79 11.32
C ILE A 215 14.47 -48.70 10.49
N ASN A 216 13.81 -49.66 11.14
CA ASN A 216 12.74 -50.38 10.51
C ASN A 216 11.60 -49.38 10.37
N ILE A 217 11.70 -48.52 9.35
CA ILE A 217 10.81 -47.38 9.13
C ILE A 217 9.36 -47.89 8.99
N MET A 218 9.20 -49.17 8.66
CA MET A 218 7.96 -49.91 8.43
C MET A 218 7.21 -50.36 9.69
N ASP A 219 7.85 -50.46 10.86
CA ASP A 219 7.24 -51.17 12.01
C ASP A 219 6.37 -50.31 12.92
N ASN A 220 6.41 -48.98 12.79
CA ASN A 220 5.72 -48.09 13.72
C ASN A 220 4.63 -47.26 13.02
N LYS A 221 3.51 -47.93 12.72
CA LYS A 221 2.32 -47.37 12.02
C LYS A 221 1.66 -46.18 12.74
N ASN A 222 2.00 -45.91 14.00
CA ASN A 222 1.38 -44.88 14.83
C ASN A 222 2.21 -43.61 15.01
N ILE A 223 3.45 -43.55 14.49
CA ILE A 223 4.21 -42.30 14.46
C ILE A 223 4.01 -41.69 13.08
N LEU A 224 3.21 -40.63 13.00
CA LEU A 224 3.16 -39.75 11.83
C LEU A 224 4.58 -39.17 11.64
N LYS A 225 5.40 -39.84 10.82
CA LYS A 225 6.73 -39.35 10.49
C LYS A 225 6.54 -38.27 9.42
N LYS A 226 6.45 -37.03 9.90
CA LYS A 226 6.32 -35.83 9.10
C LYS A 226 7.67 -35.12 9.06
N ILE A 227 8.16 -34.83 7.86
CA ILE A 227 9.19 -33.80 7.71
C ILE A 227 8.45 -32.48 7.75
N THR A 228 8.88 -31.54 8.58
CA THR A 228 8.35 -30.18 8.53
C THR A 228 9.44 -29.27 8.01
N CYS A 229 9.10 -28.45 7.02
CA CYS A 229 10.02 -27.52 6.39
C CYS A 229 9.50 -26.09 6.56
N ALA A 230 10.44 -25.15 6.65
CA ALA A 230 10.21 -23.73 6.59
C ALA A 230 11.09 -23.13 5.50
N THR A 231 10.49 -22.38 4.59
CA THR A 231 11.22 -21.62 3.57
C THR A 231 11.13 -20.13 3.86
N TYR A 232 12.25 -19.46 3.75
CA TYR A 232 12.38 -18.01 3.87
C TYR A 232 12.89 -17.45 2.56
N ILE A 233 12.29 -16.35 2.09
CA ILE A 233 12.73 -15.65 0.90
C ILE A 233 13.13 -14.22 1.28
N SER A 234 14.34 -13.83 0.91
CA SER A 234 14.96 -12.57 1.30
C SER A 234 15.70 -11.92 0.13
N SER A 235 16.11 -10.66 0.30
CA SER A 235 17.01 -10.01 -0.65
C SER A 235 18.37 -10.70 -0.66
N ALA A 236 18.94 -10.97 -1.83
CA ALA A 236 20.31 -11.50 -1.92
C ALA A 236 21.35 -10.55 -1.28
N ASN A 237 21.07 -9.25 -1.27
CA ASN A 237 21.98 -8.22 -0.76
C ASN A 237 21.78 -7.92 0.74
N SER A 238 20.73 -8.46 1.37
CA SER A 238 20.47 -8.25 2.80
C SER A 238 19.55 -9.32 3.36
N THR A 239 20.06 -10.13 4.28
CA THR A 239 19.27 -11.15 5.01
C THR A 239 18.27 -10.54 5.99
N ASN A 240 18.37 -9.24 6.27
CA ASN A 240 17.45 -8.53 7.16
C ASN A 240 16.13 -8.14 6.46
N VAL A 241 16.07 -8.24 5.14
CA VAL A 241 14.85 -7.99 4.36
C VAL A 241 14.19 -9.33 4.06
N LEU A 242 13.30 -9.76 4.95
CA LEU A 242 12.49 -10.96 4.76
C LEU A 242 11.22 -10.61 3.99
N TYR A 243 11.06 -11.20 2.80
CA TYR A 243 9.89 -11.00 1.96
C TYR A 243 8.77 -12.00 2.25
N GLY A 244 9.09 -13.19 2.76
CA GLY A 244 8.09 -14.20 3.07
C GLY A 244 8.64 -15.39 3.84
N LYS A 245 7.73 -16.04 4.57
CA LYS A 245 7.95 -17.32 5.25
C LYS A 245 6.80 -18.26 4.92
N GLN A 246 7.10 -19.52 4.65
CA GLN A 246 6.10 -20.57 4.53
C GLN A 246 6.54 -21.81 5.29
N ASN A 247 5.62 -22.41 6.05
CA ASN A 247 5.82 -23.72 6.65
C ASN A 247 4.98 -24.75 5.89
N PHE A 248 5.52 -25.93 5.65
CA PHE A 248 4.80 -27.06 5.06
C PHE A 248 5.35 -28.37 5.62
N GLY A 249 4.70 -29.50 5.33
CA GLY A 249 5.27 -30.79 5.71
C GLY A 249 5.05 -31.90 4.70
N ILE A 250 5.96 -32.86 4.72
CA ILE A 250 6.02 -34.02 3.85
C ILE A 250 5.69 -35.25 4.69
N ASN A 251 4.68 -36.01 4.28
CA ASN A 251 4.34 -37.27 4.91
C ASN A 251 5.20 -38.40 4.32
N LEU A 252 5.99 -39.08 5.14
CA LEU A 252 6.92 -40.12 4.69
C LEU A 252 6.24 -41.40 4.15
N PHE A 253 4.94 -41.60 4.42
CA PHE A 253 4.23 -42.86 4.17
C PHE A 253 3.02 -42.76 3.27
N ASN A 254 2.68 -41.59 2.74
CA ASN A 254 1.68 -41.49 1.68
C ASN A 254 2.33 -41.81 0.33
N ASN A 255 2.62 -43.10 0.13
CA ASN A 255 2.78 -43.70 -1.20
C ASN A 255 1.41 -44.06 -1.82
N ARG A 256 0.32 -43.49 -1.29
CA ARG A 256 -0.98 -43.42 -1.97
C ARG A 256 -1.29 -41.94 -2.16
N GLY A 257 -1.80 -41.62 -3.35
CA GLY A 257 -1.82 -40.29 -3.95
C GLY A 257 -2.25 -39.14 -3.05
N PHE A 258 -1.74 -37.97 -3.42
CA PHE A 258 -2.15 -36.64 -3.03
C PHE A 258 -3.58 -36.53 -2.48
N ASP A 259 -3.71 -35.85 -1.34
CA ASP A 259 -4.76 -34.87 -1.14
C ASP A 259 -4.12 -33.60 -0.57
N THR A 260 -4.28 -32.53 -1.33
CA THR A 260 -3.87 -31.16 -1.04
C THR A 260 -4.73 -30.56 0.08
N VAL A 261 -4.11 -29.87 1.04
CA VAL A 261 -4.74 -28.80 1.85
C VAL A 261 -3.82 -27.58 1.82
#